data_AF-W4B9S4-F1
#
_entry.id   AF-W4B9S4-F1
#
_cell.length_a   1.000
_cell.length_b   1.000
_cell.length_c   1.000
_cell.angle_alpha   90.00
_cell.angle_beta   90.00
_cell.angle_gamma   90.00
#
_symmetry.space_group_name_H-M   'P 1'
#
loop_
_entity.id
_entity.type
_entity.pdbx_description
1 polymer ?
#
loop_
_entity_poly.entity_id
_entity_poly.type
_entity_poly.pdbx_seq_one_letter_code
_entity_poly.pdbx_strand_id
1 'polypeptide(L)' 'MRNTLQVYLNAFAVYDQTGICNYHTVVSGKNEVILPENGRIVFAGEAGSQFEISLNE' A
#
# COMPACT_ATOMS: atom_id res chain seq x y z
N MET A 1 19.82 2.19 -19.70
CA MET A 1 18.78 1.59 -18.82
C MET A 1 19.07 2.07 -17.41
N ARG A 2 18.16 2.81 -16.77
CA ARG A 2 18.30 3.19 -15.36
C ARG A 2 17.67 2.08 -14.53
N ASN A 3 18.50 1.26 -13.89
CA ASN A 3 18.06 0.35 -12.86
C ASN A 3 17.89 1.19 -11.59
N THR A 4 16.68 1.69 -11.35
CA THR A 4 16.38 2.44 -10.13
C THR A 4 15.87 1.45 -9.09
N LEU A 5 16.61 1.27 -7.99
CA LEU A 5 16.11 0.62 -6.79
C LEU A 5 15.45 1.68 -5.93
N GLN A 6 14.13 1.67 -5.86
CA GLN A 6 13.38 2.50 -4.92
C GLN A 6 13.24 1.71 -3.61
N VAL A 7 13.89 2.20 -2.55
CA VAL A 7 13.76 1.68 -1.19
C VAL A 7 12.72 2.52 -0.48
N TYR A 8 11.61 1.91 -0.10
CA TYR A 8 10.54 2.57 0.63
C TYR A 8 10.56 2.11 2.09
N LEU A 9 10.66 3.04 3.02
CA LEU A 9 10.65 2.74 4.46
C LEU A 9 9.26 2.24 4.91
N ASN A 10 8.20 2.77 4.29
CA ASN A 10 6.80 2.39 4.49
C ASN A 10 5.99 2.67 3.23
N ALA A 11 5.33 1.65 2.69
CA ALA A 11 4.47 1.74 1.53
C ALA A 11 3.27 0.81 1.68
N PHE A 12 2.23 1.07 0.88
CA PHE A 12 1.16 0.09 0.71
C PHE A 12 0.70 0.01 -0.75
N ALA A 13 0.15 -1.14 -1.10
CA ALA A 13 -0.44 -1.40 -2.39
C ALA A 13 -1.83 -2.03 -2.23
N VAL A 14 -2.73 -1.70 -3.14
CA VAL A 14 -4.11 -2.20 -3.20
C VAL A 14 -4.27 -3.05 -4.43
N TYR A 15 -4.71 -4.28 -4.21
CA TYR A 15 -4.94 -5.28 -5.25
C TYR A 15 -6.43 -5.60 -5.34
N ASP A 16 -6.93 -5.82 -6.55
CA ASP A 16 -8.25 -6.42 -6.73
C ASP A 16 -8.26 -7.95 -6.53
N GLN A 17 -9.43 -8.54 -6.65
CA GLN A 17 -9.66 -9.98 -6.52
C GLN A 17 -8.85 -10.84 -7.51
N THR A 18 -8.43 -10.29 -8.64
CA THR A 18 -7.62 -11.01 -9.64
C THR A 18 -6.12 -10.87 -9.39
N GLY A 19 -5.74 -10.07 -8.40
CA GLY A 19 -4.35 -9.80 -8.04
C GLY A 19 -3.70 -8.67 -8.85
N ILE A 20 -4.48 -7.83 -9.55
CA ILE A 20 -3.95 -6.65 -10.23
C ILE A 20 -3.76 -5.53 -9.21
N CYS A 21 -2.58 -4.90 -9.22
CA CYS A 21 -2.27 -3.73 -8.39
C CYS A 21 -2.90 -2.47 -8.98
N ASN A 22 -3.97 -1.99 -8.35
CA ASN A 22 -4.72 -0.82 -8.81
C ASN A 22 -4.25 0.48 -8.17
N TYR A 23 -3.55 0.42 -7.04
CA TYR A 23 -2.99 1.57 -6.36
C TYR A 23 -1.72 1.19 -5.62
N HIS A 24 -0.69 2.03 -5.67
CA HIS A 24 0.48 1.90 -4.81
C HIS A 24 0.99 3.29 -4.43
N THR A 25 1.43 3.45 -3.19
CA THR A 25 2.04 4.70 -2.73
C THR A 25 3.01 4.48 -1.58
N VAL A 26 3.90 5.43 -1.40
CA VAL A 26 4.69 5.59 -0.18
C VAL A 26 3.79 6.23 0.87
N VAL A 27 3.84 5.74 2.10
CA VAL A 27 3.05 6.34 3.18
C VAL A 27 3.60 7.74 3.46
N SER A 28 2.84 8.75 3.04
CA SER A 28 3.07 10.16 3.37
C SER A 28 1.74 10.83 3.68
N GLY A 29 1.63 11.51 4.83
CA GLY A 29 0.39 12.16 5.25
C GLY A 29 -0.79 11.18 5.37
N LYS A 30 -2.01 11.67 5.11
CA LYS A 30 -3.23 10.84 5.07
C LYS A 30 -3.43 10.30 3.65
N ASN A 31 -3.52 8.98 3.52
CA ASN A 31 -3.90 8.32 2.27
C ASN A 31 -5.28 7.71 2.45
N GLU A 32 -6.18 7.96 1.50
CA GLU A 32 -7.54 7.42 1.50
C GLU A 32 -7.73 6.64 0.21
N VAL A 33 -8.12 5.37 0.34
CA VAL A 33 -8.27 4.44 -0.77
C VAL A 33 -9.52 3.60 -0.57
N ILE A 34 -10.12 3.19 -1.68
CA ILE A 34 -11.24 2.25 -1.68
C ILE A 34 -10.64 0.84 -1.72
N LEU A 35 -11.04 -0.02 -0.78
CA LEU A 35 -10.76 -1.45 -0.85
C LEU A 35 -11.70 -2.09 -1.90
N PRO A 36 -11.18 -2.67 -3.00
CA PRO A 36 -12.02 -3.37 -3.96
C PRO A 36 -12.72 -4.56 -3.30
N GLU A 37 -13.88 -4.95 -3.82
CA GLU A 37 -14.58 -6.16 -3.39
C GLU A 37 -13.66 -7.38 -3.52
N ASN A 38 -13.51 -8.16 -2.44
CA ASN A 38 -12.57 -9.29 -2.34
C ASN A 38 -11.10 -8.93 -2.63
N GLY A 39 -10.77 -7.64 -2.62
CA GLY A 39 -9.44 -7.11 -2.78
C GLY A 39 -8.58 -7.27 -1.54
N ARG A 40 -7.33 -6.84 -1.64
CA ARG A 40 -6.33 -6.95 -0.57
C ARG A 40 -5.48 -5.70 -0.51
N ILE A 41 -5.10 -5.33 0.71
CA ILE A 41 -4.09 -4.29 0.95
C ILE A 41 -2.84 -4.98 1.48
N VAL A 42 -1.70 -4.69 0.85
CA VAL A 42 -0.38 -5.16 1.29
C VAL A 42 0.38 -3.98 1.84
N PHE A 43 0.83 -4.09 3.09
CA PHE A 43 1.69 -3.11 3.75
C PHE A 43 3.12 -3.63 3.75
N ALA A 44 4.07 -2.78 3.39
CA ALA A 44 5.49 -3.09 3.39
C ALA A 44 6.25 -2.01 4.14
N GLY A 45 7.05 -2.41 5.12
CA GLY A 45 7.89 -1.49 5.90
C GLY A 45 9.01 -2.22 6.62
N GLU A 46 9.92 -1.45 7.20
CA GLU A 46 11.03 -1.99 8.00
C GLU A 46 10.55 -2.58 9.34
N ALA A 47 11.45 -3.32 10.01
CA ALA A 47 11.17 -3.84 11.33
C ALA A 47 10.89 -2.68 12.31
N GLY A 48 9.74 -2.75 12.99
CA GLY A 48 9.30 -1.69 13.91
C GLY A 48 8.39 -0.63 13.25
N SER A 49 8.17 -0.69 11.94
CA SER A 49 7.16 0.13 11.28
C SER A 49 5.77 -0.13 11.83
N GLN A 50 5.00 0.95 12.00
CA GLN A 50 3.62 0.92 12.46
C GLN A 50 2.72 1.61 11.44
N PHE A 51 1.58 0.98 11.15
CA PHE A 51 0.56 1.50 10.27
C PHE A 51 -0.71 1.70 11.08
N GLU A 52 -1.21 2.93 11.13
CA GLU A 52 -2.52 3.23 11.69
C GLU A 52 -3.56 3.13 10.57
N ILE A 53 -4.53 2.24 10.75
CA ILE A 53 -5.55 1.93 9.75
C ILE A 53 -6.91 2.16 10.40
N SER A 54 -7.71 3.02 9.79
CA SER A 54 -9.11 3.23 10.15
C SER A 54 -9.98 2.81 8.98
N LEU A 55 -10.90 1.88 9.23
CA LEU A 55 -11.94 1.53 8.27
C LEU A 55 -13.18 2.35 8.63
N ASN A 56 -13.63 3.16 7.67
CA ASN A 56 -14.90 3.88 7.79
C ASN A 56 -15.97 3.06 7.06
N GLU A 57 -17.16 2.95 7.66
CA GLU A 57 -18.35 2.33 7.05
C GLU A 57 -19.01 3.22 6.00
#